data_AF-A0A356AKZ8-F1
#
_entry.id   AF-A0A356AKZ8-F1
#
_cell.length_a   1.000
_cell.length_b   1.000
_cell.length_c   1.000
_cell.angle_alpha   90.00
_cell.angle_beta   90.00
_cell.angle_gamma   90.00
#
_symmetry.space_group_name_H-M   'P 1'
#
loop_
_entity.id
_entity.type
_entity.pdbx_description
1 polymer ?
#
loop_
_entity_poly.entity_id
_entity_poly.type
_entity_poly.pdbx_seq_one_letter_code
_entity_poly.pdbx_strand_id
1 'polypeptide(L)' 'KTQRYVVRRWLLDEQKRVDGRRMDEIRPLAAEVGVIPRVHGSGLFTRGQTQVLTIATLGPVSDRQML' A
#
# COMPACT_ATOMS: atom_id res chain seq x y z
N LYS A 1 5.89 -19.84 -20.14
CA LYS A 1 4.48 -20.03 -20.57
C LYS A 1 3.66 -20.81 -19.54
N THR A 2 4.16 -21.94 -19.04
CA THR A 2 3.49 -22.80 -18.03
C THR A 2 3.14 -22.08 -16.72
N GLN A 3 4.03 -21.27 -16.15
CA GLN A 3 3.75 -20.55 -14.89
C GLN A 3 2.51 -19.65 -14.97
N ARG A 4 2.35 -18.90 -16.07
CA ARG A 4 1.16 -18.05 -16.28
C ARG A 4 -0.13 -18.87 -16.39
N TYR A 5 -0.05 -20.05 -17.02
CA TYR A 5 -1.18 -20.98 -17.13
C TYR A 5 -1.58 -21.52 -15.76
N VAL A 6 -0.63 -21.98 -14.95
CA VAL A 6 -0.87 -22.49 -13.60
C VAL A 6 -1.49 -21.43 -12.70
N VAL A 7 -0.93 -20.21 -12.68
CA VAL A 7 -1.45 -19.11 -11.85
C VAL A 7 -2.88 -18.73 -12.28
N ARG A 8 -3.18 -18.73 -13.58
CA ARG A 8 -4.54 -18.49 -14.08
C ARG A 8 -5.51 -19.59 -13.64
N ARG A 9 -5.08 -20.85 -13.67
CA ARG A 9 -5.89 -21.98 -13.22
C ARG A 9 -6.24 -21.86 -11.73
N TRP A 10 -5.28 -21.52 -10.88
CA TRP A 10 -5.54 -21.26 -9.45
C TRP A 10 -6.56 -20.15 -9.22
N LEU A 11 -6.51 -19.11 -10.05
CA LEU A 11 -7.41 -17.97 -9.94
C LEU A 11 -8.85 -18.32 -10.37
N LEU A 12 -9.00 -19.08 -11.45
CA LEU A 12 -10.30 -19.37 -12.07
C LEU A 12 -10.97 -20.61 -11.45
N ASP A 13 -10.22 -21.67 -11.23
CA ASP A 13 -10.76 -22.97 -10.82
C ASP A 13 -10.77 -23.11 -9.29
N GLU A 14 -9.70 -22.67 -8.62
CA GLU A 14 -9.55 -22.79 -7.17
C GLU A 14 -9.98 -21.53 -6.41
N GLN A 15 -10.33 -20.46 -7.12
CA GLN A 15 -10.75 -19.15 -6.58
C GLN A 15 -9.76 -18.58 -5.55
N LYS A 16 -8.48 -18.86 -5.74
CA LYS A 16 -7.39 -18.45 -4.83
C LYS A 16 -6.33 -17.66 -5.55
N ARG A 17 -5.80 -16.66 -4.86
CA ARG A 17 -4.64 -15.89 -5.31
C ARG A 17 -3.35 -16.65 -5.02
N VAL A 18 -2.25 -16.21 -5.64
CA VAL A 18 -0.91 -16.81 -5.49
C VAL A 18 -0.38 -16.84 -4.06
N ASP A 19 -0.90 -15.96 -3.20
CA ASP A 19 -0.56 -15.87 -1.77
C ASP A 19 -1.61 -16.53 -0.87
N GLY A 20 -2.52 -17.34 -1.44
CA GLY A 20 -3.52 -18.12 -0.72
C GLY A 20 -4.79 -17.37 -0.33
N ARG A 21 -4.82 -16.04 -0.53
CA ARG A 21 -5.98 -15.20 -0.21
C ARG A 21 -7.16 -15.43 -1.13
N ARG A 22 -8.37 -15.15 -0.64
CA ARG A 22 -9.58 -15.07 -1.47
C ARG A 22 -9.49 -13.87 -2.43
N MET A 23 -10.34 -13.88 -3.46
CA MET A 23 -10.34 -12.84 -4.51
C MET A 23 -10.74 -11.45 -3.97
N ASP A 24 -11.61 -11.43 -2.97
CA ASP A 24 -12.13 -10.25 -2.26
C ASP A 24 -11.35 -9.91 -0.97
N GLU A 25 -10.38 -10.73 -0.59
CA GLU A 25 -9.63 -10.55 0.64
C GLU A 25 -8.49 -9.53 0.45
N ILE A 26 -8.49 -8.49 1.29
CA ILE A 26 -7.44 -7.47 1.33
C ILE A 26 -6.26 -7.98 2.18
N ARG A 27 -5.03 -7.61 1.82
CA ARG A 27 -3.84 -7.92 2.64
C ARG A 27 -3.96 -7.24 4.03
N PRO A 28 -3.33 -7.79 5.08
CA PRO A 28 -3.30 -7.16 6.40
C PRO A 28 -2.88 -5.69 6.34
N LEU A 29 -3.58 -4.85 7.10
CA LEU A 29 -3.39 -3.39 7.15
C LEU A 29 -2.88 -2.98 8.52
N ALA A 30 -1.93 -2.05 8.54
CA ALA A 30 -1.46 -1.37 9.74
C ALA A 30 -1.17 0.10 9.42
N ALA A 31 -1.42 0.98 10.37
CA ALA A 31 -1.14 2.40 10.23
C ALA A 31 -0.68 3.00 11.57
N GLU A 32 0.33 3.86 11.51
CA GLU A 32 0.84 4.63 12.64
C GLU A 32 0.97 6.10 12.23
N VAL A 33 0.72 7.01 13.18
CA VAL A 33 0.79 8.46 12.97
C VAL A 33 1.79 9.08 13.96
N GLY A 34 2.43 10.18 13.58
CA GLY A 34 3.38 10.87 14.46
C GLY A 34 4.70 10.11 14.68
N VAL A 35 5.06 9.21 13.78
CA VAL A 35 6.28 8.37 13.85
C VAL A 35 7.56 9.21 13.87
N ILE A 36 7.53 10.42 13.28
CA ILE A 36 8.65 11.37 13.28
C ILE A 36 8.20 12.65 14.02
N PRO A 37 8.86 13.03 15.13
CA PRO A 37 8.35 14.07 16.03
C PRO A 37 8.54 15.52 15.55
N ARG A 38 9.41 15.77 14.55
CA ARG A 38 9.78 17.14 14.12
C ARG A 38 9.07 17.64 12.85
N VAL A 39 8.38 16.76 12.14
CA VAL A 39 7.67 17.13 10.91
C VAL A 39 6.24 17.56 11.24
N HIS A 40 5.63 18.40 10.39
CA HIS A 40 4.25 18.86 10.62
C HIS A 40 3.25 17.69 10.69
N GLY A 41 3.48 16.66 9.88
CA GLY A 41 2.77 15.39 9.98
C GLY A 41 3.61 14.24 9.46
N SER A 42 3.47 13.07 10.10
CA SER A 42 4.04 11.81 9.61
C SER A 42 3.02 10.69 9.73
N GLY A 43 3.02 9.78 8.76
CA GLY A 43 2.19 8.59 8.75
C GLY A 43 2.94 7.41 8.13
N LEU A 44 2.94 6.27 8.80
CA LEU A 44 3.47 5.01 8.30
C LEU A 44 2.30 4.09 7.98
N PHE A 45 2.11 3.77 6.70
CA PHE A 45 1.04 2.89 6.24
C PHE A 45 1.63 1.60 5.66
N THR A 46 1.12 0.46 6.11
CA THR A 46 1.55 -0.86 5.64
C THR A 46 0.35 -1.67 5.18
N ARG A 47 0.47 -2.27 3.98
CA ARG A 47 -0.49 -3.22 3.41
C ARG A 47 0.23 -4.46 2.90
N GLY A 48 0.22 -5.52 3.70
CA GLY A 48 1.06 -6.70 3.48
C GLY A 48 2.54 -6.29 3.36
N GLN A 49 3.19 -6.64 2.25
CA GLN A 49 4.59 -6.30 1.98
C GLN A 49 4.80 -4.91 1.34
N THR A 50 3.74 -4.13 1.13
CA THR A 50 3.86 -2.76 0.62
C THR A 50 3.80 -1.78 1.79
N GLN A 51 4.84 -0.99 2.01
CA GLN A 51 4.92 0.00 3.07
C GLN A 51 5.25 1.38 2.49
N VAL A 52 4.63 2.41 3.06
CA VAL A 52 4.85 3.82 2.69
C VAL A 52 5.00 4.65 3.96
N LEU A 53 6.06 5.44 4.02
CA LEU A 53 6.23 6.52 4.98
C LEU A 53 5.87 7.84 4.28
N THR A 54 4.84 8.51 4.76
CA THR A 54 4.38 9.81 4.25
C THR A 54 4.72 10.90 5.25
N ILE A 55 5.24 12.01 4.74
CA ILE A 55 5.56 13.21 5.52
C ILE A 55 4.78 14.37 4.92
N ALA A 56 4.07 15.12 5.77
CA ALA A 56 3.41 16.36 5.39
C ALA A 56 4.27 17.54 5.84
N THR A 57 4.49 18.48 4.91
CA THR A 57 5.15 19.75 5.18
C THR A 57 4.17 20.87 4.90
N LEU A 58 3.92 21.72 5.90
CA LEU A 58 3.14 22.94 5.75
C LEU A 58 4.08 24.08 5.35
N GLY A 59 3.65 24.87 4.37
CA GLY A 59 4.31 26.10 3.95
C GLY A 59 3.28 27.22 3.81
N PRO A 60 3.72 28.49 3.80
CA PRO A 60 2.86 29.62 3.46
C PRO A 60 2.28 29.48 2.06
N VAL A 61 1.18 30.19 1.79
CA VAL A 61 0.54 30.19 0.45
C VAL A 61 1.49 30.72 -0.64
N SER A 62 2.50 31.51 -0.28
CA SER A 62 3.57 31.95 -1.18
C SER A 62 4.39 30.80 -1.78
N ASP A 63 4.47 29.67 -1.09
CA ASP A 63 5.24 28.50 -1.53
C ASP A 63 4.46 27.60 -2.51
N ARG A 64 3.27 28.03 -2.92
CA ARG A 64 2.48 27.32 -3.93
C ARG A 64 3.27 27.22 -5.24
N GLN A 65 3.20 26.05 -5.89
CA GLN A 65 3.77 25.87 -7.21
C GLN A 65 3.10 26.83 -8.21
N MET A 66 3.91 27.59 -8.93
CA MET A 66 3.47 28.37 -10.09
C MET A 66 3.64 27.50 -11.35
N LEU A 67 2.66 27.58 -12.26
CA LEU A 67 2.66 26.88 -13.55
C LEU A 67 3.39 27.70 -14.61
#